data_AF-A0A254RJP6-F1
#
_entry.id   AF-A0A254RJP6-F1
#
_cell.length_a   1.000
_cell.length_b   1.000
_cell.length_c   1.000
_cell.angle_alpha   90.00
_cell.angle_beta   90.00
_cell.angle_gamma   90.00
#
_symmetry.space_group_name_H-M   'P 1'
#
loop_
_entity.id
_entity.type
_entity.pdbx_description
1 polymer ?
#
loop_
_entity_poly.entity_id
_entity_poly.type
_entity_poly.pdbx_seq_one_letter_code
_entity_poly.pdbx_strand_id
1 'polypeptide(L)'
;MTGDYFRLGSMQDEIGFQIKERDADVMLEKLSKGIEILVGTSAMLDECMYNHYVNGCMDGWDNDFEVVSDYQEFSVLKEEDVDEFCLDFVKENKKAIVYMGAVGTENSGKNIYALDGGCRVYDKTGKVVYRMPQFRECEALLDITKGRVKFISGEKSVKPAEPVAVLHDALVYMIRENLKKFHIERMVIGASGGIDSAVSAVLYAEAIGAKNVYLVNMPTRFNSDTTKNAARDLAKNLKAPYMVAPISDMLNAVCESLGKCKFERSDRKINIEGLAYENLQARTRSSSVLLSIASVLGAGITCNGNKSEATAGYCTLYGDSCGVMCALGDLWKTQVYELARYINRKKEIIPKASIDVPASAELSEAMNVDEGKGDPIKYPYHDRLFAYWVDQNHGLDETEKLLEKGTLCKEIGADPKYFKKLFKTKDEALEDMRAWHRRFRGLALAKRIQFPPILSVSGMAFGGEYRESQGV
;
A
#
# COMPACT_ATOMS: atom_id res chain seq x y z
N MET A 1 -39.64 21.53 29.07
CA MET A 1 -39.52 21.84 27.62
C MET A 1 -38.16 22.47 27.43
N THR A 2 -37.18 21.58 27.34
CA THR A 2 -35.75 21.75 27.58
C THR A 2 -35.16 20.66 26.69
N GLY A 3 -34.37 20.95 25.67
CA GLY A 3 -33.11 21.67 25.78
C GLY A 3 -32.01 20.61 25.80
N ASP A 4 -31.20 20.62 24.74
CA ASP A 4 -29.82 20.10 24.64
C ASP A 4 -29.56 18.89 23.73
N TYR A 5 -28.95 19.24 22.60
CA TYR A 5 -28.06 18.41 21.80
C TYR A 5 -26.81 18.07 22.62
N PHE A 6 -26.29 16.84 22.54
CA PHE A 6 -24.88 16.59 22.83
C PHE A 6 -24.20 15.76 21.74
N ARG A 7 -23.16 16.40 21.20
CA ARG A 7 -22.09 15.92 20.34
C ARG A 7 -20.90 15.74 21.27
N LEU A 8 -20.26 14.57 21.30
CA LEU A 8 -18.97 14.38 21.95
C LEU A 8 -18.04 13.63 21.00
N GLY A 9 -16.96 14.31 20.64
CA GLY A 9 -15.76 13.74 20.05
C GLY A 9 -14.70 13.50 21.14
N SER A 10 -13.64 12.80 20.75
CA SER A 10 -12.42 12.44 21.51
C SER A 10 -12.22 13.14 22.86
N MET A 11 -12.30 12.37 23.94
CA MET A 11 -11.45 12.52 25.12
C MET A 11 -11.19 11.12 25.68
N GLN A 12 -9.95 10.93 26.13
CA GLN A 12 -9.47 9.73 26.81
C GLN A 12 -10.43 9.34 27.95
N ASP A 13 -10.58 8.02 28.12
CA ASP A 13 -11.16 7.31 29.27
C ASP A 13 -12.71 7.19 29.31
N GLU A 14 -13.14 5.91 29.21
CA GLU A 14 -14.48 5.31 29.44
C GLU A 14 -15.61 5.54 28.40
N ILE A 15 -16.06 4.45 27.74
CA ILE A 15 -17.28 4.42 26.91
C ILE A 15 -18.12 3.17 27.17
N GLY A 16 -19.41 3.37 27.46
CA GLY A 16 -20.49 2.37 27.45
C GLY A 16 -21.40 2.50 26.22
N PHE A 17 -22.19 1.45 25.96
CA PHE A 17 -23.08 1.29 24.80
C PHE A 17 -24.20 2.37 24.72
N GLN A 18 -24.42 2.99 23.55
CA GLN A 18 -25.59 3.84 23.27
C GLN A 18 -26.61 3.13 22.37
N ILE A 19 -27.86 3.02 22.84
CA ILE A 19 -29.02 2.50 22.10
C ILE A 19 -30.01 3.67 21.88
N LYS A 20 -30.56 3.83 20.67
CA LYS A 20 -31.63 4.81 20.40
C LYS A 20 -32.94 4.34 21.04
N GLU A 21 -33.64 5.22 21.76
CA GLU A 21 -34.90 4.93 22.50
C GLU A 21 -35.97 4.19 21.69
N ARG A 22 -36.06 4.41 20.37
CA ARG A 22 -37.07 3.78 19.52
C ARG A 22 -36.81 2.30 19.21
N ASP A 23 -35.58 1.85 19.41
CA ASP A 23 -35.15 0.46 19.19
C ASP A 23 -35.16 -0.35 20.51
N ALA A 24 -35.26 0.31 21.66
CA ALA A 24 -35.24 -0.31 22.99
C ALA A 24 -36.49 -1.17 23.26
N ASP A 25 -37.68 -0.68 22.90
CA ASP A 25 -38.94 -1.42 23.11
C ASP A 25 -39.05 -2.65 22.19
N VAL A 26 -38.53 -2.54 20.95
CA VAL A 26 -38.47 -3.66 19.99
C VAL A 26 -37.43 -4.69 20.41
N MET A 27 -36.30 -4.26 20.99
CA MET A 27 -35.27 -5.12 21.58
C MET A 27 -35.82 -5.88 22.79
N LEU A 28 -36.50 -5.20 23.72
CA LEU A 28 -37.06 -5.81 24.93
C LEU A 28 -38.10 -6.88 24.62
N GLU A 29 -38.97 -6.64 23.62
CA GLU A 29 -39.97 -7.63 23.20
C GLU A 29 -39.35 -8.84 22.49
N LYS A 30 -38.18 -8.67 21.85
CA LYS A 30 -37.45 -9.74 21.15
C LYS A 30 -36.53 -10.55 22.06
N LEU A 31 -35.89 -9.90 23.04
CA LEU A 31 -35.13 -10.56 24.11
C LEU A 31 -36.02 -11.48 24.95
N SER A 32 -37.28 -11.10 25.21
CA SER A 32 -38.25 -11.97 25.88
C SER A 32 -38.67 -13.23 25.10
N LYS A 33 -38.29 -13.31 23.81
CA LYS A 33 -38.62 -14.42 22.90
C LYS A 33 -37.39 -15.25 22.49
N GLY A 34 -36.23 -15.03 23.13
CA GLY A 34 -35.01 -15.79 22.87
C GLY A 34 -34.27 -15.39 21.59
N ILE A 35 -34.39 -14.12 21.17
CA ILE A 35 -33.67 -13.57 20.02
C ILE A 35 -32.39 -12.90 20.52
N GLU A 36 -31.24 -13.46 20.21
CA GLU A 36 -29.93 -12.81 20.41
C GLU A 36 -29.69 -11.80 19.29
N ILE A 37 -29.46 -10.53 19.66
CA ILE A 37 -29.28 -9.43 18.71
C ILE A 37 -27.82 -8.99 18.76
N LEU A 38 -27.11 -9.16 17.64
CA LEU A 38 -25.77 -8.61 17.47
C LEU A 38 -25.87 -7.12 17.11
N VAL A 39 -25.30 -6.25 17.95
CA VAL A 39 -25.23 -4.80 17.74
C VAL A 39 -23.93 -4.48 17.00
N GLY A 40 -24.02 -3.63 15.98
CA GLY A 40 -22.98 -3.35 14.98
C GLY A 40 -21.67 -2.78 15.51
N THR A 41 -20.70 -2.65 14.60
CA THR A 41 -19.32 -2.22 14.85
C THR A 41 -19.26 -0.74 15.23
N SER A 42 -19.14 -0.45 16.53
CA SER A 42 -18.65 0.84 17.03
C SER A 42 -17.20 0.69 17.52
N ALA A 43 -16.38 1.69 17.21
CA ALA A 43 -14.93 1.72 17.38
C ALA A 43 -14.39 1.40 18.79
N MET A 44 -13.15 0.86 18.78
CA MET A 44 -12.23 0.55 19.89
C MET A 44 -12.65 -0.53 20.89
N LEU A 45 -11.94 -1.66 20.82
CA LEU A 45 -11.66 -2.51 21.98
C LEU A 45 -10.19 -2.27 22.34
N ASP A 46 -9.97 -1.78 23.55
CA ASP A 46 -8.67 -1.55 24.18
C ASP A 46 -7.71 -2.75 24.05
N GLU A 47 -6.41 -2.49 24.18
CA GLU A 47 -5.24 -3.40 24.06
C GLU A 47 -5.26 -4.69 24.93
N CYS A 48 -6.40 -5.11 25.48
CA CYS A 48 -6.53 -6.27 26.37
C CYS A 48 -7.00 -7.58 25.72
N MET A 49 -7.15 -7.68 24.40
CA MET A 49 -7.54 -8.93 23.73
C MET A 49 -6.42 -9.54 22.87
N TYR A 50 -5.17 -9.46 23.33
CA TYR A 50 -4.17 -10.43 22.92
C TYR A 50 -4.42 -11.72 23.70
N ASN A 51 -5.07 -12.70 23.05
CA ASN A 51 -5.37 -14.02 23.60
C ASN A 51 -6.12 -13.97 24.95
N HIS A 52 -7.44 -14.20 24.95
CA HIS A 52 -8.11 -15.18 25.81
C HIS A 52 -9.62 -15.00 25.67
N TYR A 53 -10.28 -16.05 25.19
CA TYR A 53 -11.58 -16.54 25.65
C TYR A 53 -12.50 -15.54 26.36
N VAL A 54 -13.56 -15.11 25.66
CA VAL A 54 -14.81 -14.64 26.27
C VAL A 54 -15.58 -15.80 26.95
N ASN A 55 -15.01 -17.01 27.07
CA ASN A 55 -15.70 -18.15 27.70
C ASN A 55 -15.93 -17.96 29.21
N GLY A 56 -15.11 -17.17 29.91
CA GLY A 56 -15.17 -17.09 31.37
C GLY A 56 -16.45 -16.48 31.96
N CYS A 57 -17.23 -15.74 31.17
CA CYS A 57 -18.50 -15.12 31.62
C CYS A 57 -19.76 -15.78 31.05
N MET A 58 -19.62 -16.79 30.20
CA MET A 58 -20.75 -17.48 29.55
C MET A 58 -20.87 -18.97 29.88
N ASP A 59 -20.02 -19.49 30.79
CA ASP A 59 -20.16 -20.84 31.34
C ASP A 59 -21.56 -21.04 31.95
N GLY A 60 -22.42 -21.76 31.21
CA GLY A 60 -23.80 -22.07 31.60
C GLY A 60 -24.89 -21.64 30.60
N TRP A 61 -24.56 -20.90 29.54
CA TRP A 61 -25.51 -20.52 28.50
C TRP A 61 -25.35 -21.41 27.25
N ASP A 62 -26.42 -22.10 26.86
CA ASP A 62 -26.47 -22.95 25.65
C ASP A 62 -26.61 -22.04 24.40
N ASN A 63 -25.53 -21.34 24.05
CA ASN A 63 -25.52 -20.38 22.95
C ASN A 63 -25.38 -21.11 21.61
N ASP A 64 -26.24 -20.74 20.64
CA ASP A 64 -26.26 -21.27 19.27
C ASP A 64 -25.06 -20.79 18.43
N PHE A 65 -24.30 -19.80 18.90
CA PHE A 65 -23.12 -19.23 18.24
C PHE A 65 -22.10 -18.64 19.24
N GLU A 66 -20.90 -18.33 18.73
CA GLU A 66 -19.83 -17.62 19.43
C GLU A 66 -19.48 -16.33 18.69
N VAL A 67 -18.96 -15.32 19.40
CA VAL A 67 -18.52 -14.05 18.81
C VAL A 67 -17.01 -13.91 18.97
N VAL A 68 -16.32 -13.66 17.86
CA VAL A 68 -14.89 -13.37 17.81
C VAL A 68 -14.72 -11.92 17.37
N SER A 69 -14.23 -11.06 18.25
CA SER A 69 -13.84 -9.69 17.91
C SER A 69 -12.35 -9.63 17.62
N ASP A 70 -11.97 -8.91 16.56
CA ASP A 70 -10.59 -8.82 16.13
C ASP A 70 -10.19 -7.38 15.75
N TYR A 71 -8.98 -7.01 16.12
CA TYR A 71 -8.35 -5.72 15.84
C TYR A 71 -7.08 -5.94 15.03
N GLN A 72 -7.18 -6.74 13.96
CA GLN A 72 -6.03 -7.06 13.12
C GLN A 72 -5.84 -6.07 11.98
N GLU A 73 -4.58 -5.71 11.78
CA GLU A 73 -4.12 -4.98 10.62
C GLU A 73 -4.27 -5.82 9.35
N PHE A 74 -4.86 -5.22 8.33
CA PHE A 74 -5.05 -5.80 7.02
C PHE A 74 -3.73 -6.23 6.38
N SER A 75 -3.73 -7.43 5.81
CA SER A 75 -2.82 -7.80 4.73
C SER A 75 -3.52 -8.72 3.74
N VAL A 76 -3.09 -8.71 2.49
CA VAL A 76 -3.66 -9.56 1.43
C VAL A 76 -3.48 -11.05 1.76
N LEU A 77 -2.44 -11.43 2.51
CA LEU A 77 -2.18 -12.81 2.93
C LEU A 77 -3.06 -13.24 4.11
N LYS A 78 -3.42 -12.32 5.02
CA LYS A 78 -4.15 -12.64 6.26
C LYS A 78 -5.64 -12.95 6.08
N GLU A 79 -6.23 -12.67 4.91
CA GLU A 79 -7.64 -13.04 4.68
C GLU A 79 -7.88 -14.56 4.80
N GLU A 80 -6.89 -15.35 4.37
CA GLU A 80 -6.91 -16.81 4.48
C GLU A 80 -6.71 -17.25 5.94
N ASP A 81 -5.85 -16.57 6.70
CA ASP A 81 -5.56 -16.87 8.12
C ASP A 81 -6.81 -16.72 9.00
N VAL A 82 -7.63 -15.68 8.79
CA VAL A 82 -8.88 -15.47 9.54
C VAL A 82 -9.88 -16.60 9.24
N ASP A 83 -9.99 -16.99 7.97
CA ASP A 83 -10.85 -18.09 7.57
C ASP A 83 -10.36 -19.42 8.17
N GLU A 84 -9.05 -19.69 8.17
CA GLU A 84 -8.45 -20.88 8.79
C GLU A 84 -8.71 -20.94 10.30
N PHE A 85 -8.43 -19.84 11.01
CA PHE A 85 -8.70 -19.73 12.44
C PHE A 85 -10.17 -20.00 12.79
N CYS A 86 -11.10 -19.34 12.08
CA CYS A 86 -12.52 -19.54 12.32
C CYS A 86 -12.96 -20.97 11.98
N LEU A 87 -12.43 -21.56 10.92
CA LEU A 87 -12.71 -22.95 10.53
C LEU A 87 -12.28 -23.93 11.62
N ASP A 88 -11.09 -23.77 12.17
CA ASP A 88 -10.59 -24.65 13.23
C ASP A 88 -11.40 -24.50 14.51
N PHE A 89 -11.75 -23.28 14.88
CA PHE A 89 -12.65 -23.03 16.00
C PHE A 89 -14.03 -23.71 15.80
N VAL A 90 -14.62 -23.63 14.60
CA VAL A 90 -15.89 -24.32 14.31
C VAL A 90 -15.75 -25.84 14.43
N LYS A 91 -14.64 -26.43 13.96
CA LYS A 91 -14.41 -27.89 14.06
C LYS A 91 -14.35 -28.36 15.50
N GLU A 92 -13.71 -27.60 16.37
CA GLU A 92 -13.56 -27.91 17.79
C GLU A 92 -14.88 -27.75 18.56
N ASN A 93 -15.57 -26.63 18.35
CA ASN A 93 -16.70 -26.23 19.19
C ASN A 93 -18.08 -26.58 18.59
N LYS A 94 -18.16 -26.87 17.28
CA LYS A 94 -19.38 -27.22 16.54
C LYS A 94 -20.50 -26.16 16.63
N LYS A 95 -20.13 -24.91 16.88
CA LYS A 95 -21.02 -23.74 16.93
C LYS A 95 -20.81 -22.83 15.72
N ALA A 96 -21.81 -22.01 15.40
CA ALA A 96 -21.62 -20.92 14.45
C ALA A 96 -20.69 -19.84 15.05
N ILE A 97 -19.97 -19.10 14.20
CA ILE A 97 -19.09 -18.01 14.65
C ILE A 97 -19.49 -16.72 13.96
N VAL A 98 -19.55 -15.64 14.73
CA VAL A 98 -19.64 -14.28 14.23
C VAL A 98 -18.28 -13.60 14.41
N TYR A 99 -17.56 -13.39 13.31
CA TYR A 99 -16.32 -12.63 13.29
C TYR A 99 -16.62 -11.14 13.09
N MET A 100 -16.16 -10.31 14.02
CA MET A 100 -16.28 -8.85 14.00
C MET A 100 -14.90 -8.22 13.89
N GLY A 101 -14.59 -7.66 12.73
CA GLY A 101 -13.37 -6.88 12.52
C GLY A 101 -13.61 -5.38 12.68
N ALA A 102 -12.64 -4.68 13.26
CA ALA A 102 -12.64 -3.22 13.28
C ALA A 102 -12.43 -2.64 11.87
N VAL A 103 -12.99 -1.46 11.61
CA VAL A 103 -12.76 -0.70 10.37
C VAL A 103 -12.13 0.64 10.72
N GLY A 104 -11.05 1.00 10.05
CA GLY A 104 -10.25 2.16 10.44
C GLY A 104 -8.88 2.19 9.80
N THR A 105 -8.02 3.10 10.23
CA THR A 105 -6.60 3.08 9.86
C THR A 105 -5.74 3.32 11.07
N GLU A 106 -4.64 2.57 11.14
CA GLU A 106 -3.60 2.72 12.17
C GLU A 106 -2.33 3.29 11.56
N ASN A 107 -1.55 4.02 12.36
CA ASN A 107 -0.31 4.64 11.89
C ASN A 107 0.78 4.51 12.95
N SER A 108 1.77 3.66 12.68
CA SER A 108 2.93 3.42 13.54
C SER A 108 4.06 4.44 13.33
N GLY A 109 3.78 5.53 12.60
CA GLY A 109 4.75 6.51 12.13
C GLY A 109 5.44 6.08 10.85
N LYS A 110 5.94 4.84 10.77
CA LYS A 110 6.61 4.32 9.57
C LYS A 110 5.66 3.62 8.60
N ASN A 111 4.63 2.99 9.14
CA ASN A 111 3.65 2.23 8.37
C ASN A 111 2.26 2.71 8.70
N ILE A 112 1.39 2.67 7.70
CA ILE A 112 -0.01 2.96 7.79
C ILE A 112 -0.74 1.68 7.41
N TYR A 113 -1.64 1.23 8.28
CA TYR A 113 -2.42 0.01 8.14
C TYR A 113 -3.88 0.35 7.92
N ALA A 114 -4.57 -0.50 7.15
CA ALA A 114 -6.03 -0.55 7.19
C ALA A 114 -6.47 -1.54 8.26
N LEU A 115 -7.57 -1.23 8.91
CA LEU A 115 -8.45 -2.22 9.53
C LEU A 115 -9.58 -2.38 8.53
N ASP A 116 -9.70 -3.55 7.93
CA ASP A 116 -10.56 -3.80 6.78
C ASP A 116 -12.01 -4.08 7.18
N GLY A 117 -12.26 -4.39 8.44
CA GLY A 117 -13.54 -4.85 8.93
C GLY A 117 -13.83 -6.25 8.44
N GLY A 118 -14.56 -6.37 7.33
CA GLY A 118 -14.81 -7.68 6.70
C GLY A 118 -15.54 -8.67 7.62
N CYS A 119 -16.40 -8.15 8.50
CA CYS A 119 -17.19 -8.96 9.44
C CYS A 119 -17.93 -10.08 8.68
N ARG A 120 -17.93 -11.28 9.25
CA ARG A 120 -18.46 -12.46 8.57
C ARG A 120 -19.00 -13.47 9.56
N VAL A 121 -19.97 -14.26 9.09
CA VAL A 121 -20.61 -15.30 9.90
C VAL A 121 -20.34 -16.65 9.26
N TYR A 122 -19.80 -17.56 10.06
CA TYR A 122 -19.58 -18.96 9.72
C TYR A 122 -20.71 -19.78 10.33
N ASP A 123 -21.30 -20.67 9.54
CA ASP A 123 -22.21 -21.68 10.11
C ASP A 123 -21.42 -22.78 10.85
N LYS A 124 -22.14 -23.69 11.52
CA LYS A 124 -21.55 -24.83 12.25
C LYS A 124 -20.74 -25.81 11.41
N THR A 125 -20.71 -25.66 10.09
CA THR A 125 -19.89 -26.46 9.17
C THR A 125 -18.61 -25.74 8.77
N GLY A 126 -18.44 -24.50 9.22
CA GLY A 126 -17.32 -23.64 8.88
C GLY A 126 -17.54 -22.85 7.59
N LYS A 127 -18.73 -22.92 6.98
CA LYS A 127 -18.99 -22.19 5.75
C LYS A 127 -19.36 -20.74 6.06
N VAL A 128 -18.73 -19.79 5.36
CA VAL A 128 -19.15 -18.39 5.39
C VAL A 128 -20.55 -18.25 4.76
N VAL A 129 -21.53 -17.89 5.58
CA VAL A 129 -22.95 -17.71 5.18
C VAL A 129 -23.35 -16.25 5.07
N TYR A 130 -22.57 -15.34 5.66
CA TYR A 130 -22.77 -13.90 5.55
C TYR A 130 -21.42 -13.18 5.61
N ARG A 131 -21.23 -12.13 4.79
CA ARG A 131 -20.01 -11.31 4.75
C ARG A 131 -20.35 -9.84 4.51
N MET A 132 -19.79 -8.96 5.32
CA MET A 132 -19.89 -7.51 5.18
C MET A 132 -18.81 -6.99 4.21
N PRO A 133 -19.05 -5.87 3.52
CA PRO A 133 -18.02 -5.22 2.71
C PRO A 133 -16.84 -4.77 3.58
N GLN A 134 -15.65 -4.76 2.99
CA GLN A 134 -14.44 -4.25 3.63
C GLN A 134 -14.28 -2.74 3.43
N PHE A 135 -13.44 -2.13 4.26
CA PHE A 135 -13.00 -0.74 4.15
C PHE A 135 -14.13 0.30 4.21
N ARG A 136 -15.24 -0.07 4.87
CA ARG A 136 -16.40 0.80 5.04
C ARG A 136 -17.18 0.44 6.29
N GLU A 137 -17.52 1.46 7.07
CA GLU A 137 -18.49 1.34 8.16
C GLU A 137 -19.88 0.99 7.61
N CYS A 138 -20.44 -0.10 8.13
CA CYS A 138 -21.78 -0.55 7.81
C CYS A 138 -22.35 -1.40 8.96
N GLU A 139 -23.67 -1.59 8.95
CA GLU A 139 -24.40 -2.35 9.96
C GLU A 139 -25.35 -3.35 9.29
N ALA A 140 -25.54 -4.50 9.94
CA ALA A 140 -26.49 -5.51 9.50
C ALA A 140 -27.13 -6.20 10.71
N LEU A 141 -28.43 -6.49 10.59
CA LEU A 141 -29.17 -7.26 11.58
C LEU A 141 -29.38 -8.68 11.04
N LEU A 142 -28.88 -9.65 11.81
CA LEU A 142 -28.96 -11.08 11.50
C LEU A 142 -29.72 -11.79 12.62
N ASP A 143 -30.55 -12.76 12.24
CA ASP A 143 -31.17 -13.73 13.13
C ASP A 143 -30.37 -15.04 13.02
N ILE A 144 -29.74 -15.44 14.12
CA ILE A 144 -28.97 -16.68 14.22
C ILE A 144 -29.71 -17.60 15.18
N THR A 145 -30.49 -18.53 14.64
CA THR A 145 -31.29 -19.47 15.42
C THR A 145 -30.94 -20.91 15.02
N LYS A 146 -30.58 -21.77 15.97
CA LYS A 146 -30.18 -23.18 15.74
C LYS A 146 -29.06 -23.32 14.69
N GLY A 147 -28.11 -22.40 14.72
CA GLY A 147 -27.01 -22.32 13.75
C GLY A 147 -27.43 -21.98 12.31
N ARG A 148 -28.67 -21.51 12.07
CA ARG A 148 -29.11 -20.96 10.78
C ARG A 148 -29.06 -19.44 10.84
N VAL A 149 -28.39 -18.85 9.86
CA VAL A 149 -28.27 -17.39 9.73
C VAL A 149 -29.31 -16.89 8.73
N LYS A 150 -30.14 -15.94 9.18
CA LYS A 150 -31.15 -15.27 8.36
C LYS A 150 -30.92 -13.76 8.40
N PHE A 151 -30.73 -13.18 7.23
CA PHE A 151 -30.66 -11.73 7.09
C PHE A 151 -32.02 -11.08 7.39
N ILE A 152 -32.02 -10.06 8.25
CA ILE A 152 -33.22 -9.28 8.59
C ILE A 152 -33.22 -7.94 7.86
N SER A 153 -32.18 -7.12 8.04
CA SER A 153 -32.09 -5.76 7.47
C SER A 153 -30.66 -5.22 7.51
N GLY A 154 -30.38 -4.13 6.80
CA GLY A 154 -29.07 -3.46 6.77
C GLY A 154 -28.26 -3.78 5.51
N GLU A 155 -26.93 -3.79 5.64
CA GLU A 155 -26.01 -4.10 4.55
C GLU A 155 -26.23 -5.53 4.04
N LYS A 156 -26.14 -5.73 2.72
CA LYS A 156 -26.35 -7.07 2.15
C LYS A 156 -25.04 -7.84 2.13
N SER A 157 -25.16 -9.17 2.23
CA SER A 157 -23.99 -10.05 2.11
C SER A 157 -23.32 -9.85 0.76
N VAL A 158 -21.99 -9.65 0.77
CA VAL A 158 -21.17 -9.51 -0.43
C VAL A 158 -20.42 -10.81 -0.75
N LYS A 159 -20.01 -10.96 -2.00
CA LYS A 159 -19.09 -12.03 -2.39
C LYS A 159 -17.65 -11.61 -2.13
N PRO A 160 -16.73 -12.56 -1.86
CA PRO A 160 -15.30 -12.27 -1.84
C PRO A 160 -14.87 -11.63 -3.16
N ALA A 161 -14.03 -10.60 -3.06
CA ALA A 161 -13.42 -9.94 -4.21
C ALA A 161 -12.12 -10.66 -4.60
N GLU A 162 -11.62 -10.41 -5.82
CA GLU A 162 -10.29 -10.88 -6.21
C GLU A 162 -9.20 -10.13 -5.44
N PRO A 163 -8.04 -10.75 -5.14
CA PRO A 163 -7.00 -10.11 -4.33
C PRO A 163 -6.55 -8.73 -4.81
N VAL A 164 -6.41 -8.54 -6.13
CA VAL A 164 -6.05 -7.24 -6.70
C VAL A 164 -7.12 -6.16 -6.50
N ALA A 165 -8.40 -6.55 -6.42
CA ALA A 165 -9.50 -5.63 -6.11
C ALA A 165 -9.50 -5.23 -4.63
N VAL A 166 -9.26 -6.19 -3.73
CA VAL A 166 -9.11 -5.91 -2.29
C VAL A 166 -7.91 -4.99 -2.05
N LEU A 167 -6.77 -5.29 -2.68
CA LEU A 167 -5.56 -4.46 -2.62
C LEU A 167 -5.83 -3.03 -3.10
N HIS A 168 -6.51 -2.88 -4.24
CA HIS A 168 -6.90 -1.59 -4.77
C HIS A 168 -7.74 -0.79 -3.77
N ASP A 169 -8.78 -1.42 -3.23
CA ASP A 169 -9.73 -0.77 -2.32
C ASP A 169 -9.05 -0.40 -0.98
N ALA A 170 -8.16 -1.25 -0.47
CA ALA A 170 -7.33 -0.99 0.70
C ALA A 170 -6.46 0.26 0.52
N LEU A 171 -5.78 0.38 -0.63
CA LEU A 171 -4.93 1.54 -0.94
C LEU A 171 -5.76 2.83 -1.04
N VAL A 172 -6.87 2.80 -1.79
CA VAL A 172 -7.76 3.97 -1.93
C VAL A 172 -8.33 4.39 -0.56
N TYR A 173 -8.73 3.42 0.26
CA TYR A 173 -9.24 3.66 1.61
C TYR A 173 -8.18 4.30 2.51
N MET A 174 -6.99 3.70 2.61
CA MET A 174 -5.91 4.23 3.43
C MET A 174 -5.48 5.63 2.99
N ILE A 175 -5.37 5.90 1.68
CA ILE A 175 -5.10 7.24 1.16
C ILE A 175 -6.16 8.23 1.66
N ARG A 176 -7.45 7.89 1.46
CA ARG A 176 -8.56 8.78 1.82
C ARG A 176 -8.58 9.11 3.31
N GLU A 177 -8.50 8.10 4.17
CA GLU A 177 -8.61 8.30 5.62
C GLU A 177 -7.39 9.03 6.18
N ASN A 178 -6.19 8.76 5.67
CA ASN A 178 -5.00 9.45 6.17
C ASN A 178 -4.89 10.89 5.65
N LEU A 179 -5.28 11.17 4.41
CA LEU A 179 -5.33 12.56 3.93
C LEU A 179 -6.33 13.41 4.72
N LYS A 180 -7.48 12.84 5.12
CA LYS A 180 -8.42 13.49 6.04
C LYS A 180 -7.77 13.80 7.40
N LYS A 181 -7.09 12.81 8.00
CA LYS A 181 -6.35 12.98 9.27
C LYS A 181 -5.26 14.05 9.17
N PHE A 182 -4.62 14.18 8.00
CA PHE A 182 -3.59 15.18 7.74
C PHE A 182 -4.15 16.55 7.32
N HIS A 183 -5.46 16.69 7.16
CA HIS A 183 -6.11 17.88 6.61
C HIS A 183 -5.58 18.28 5.22
N ILE A 184 -5.24 17.30 4.40
CA ILE A 184 -4.74 17.50 3.04
C ILE A 184 -5.87 17.20 2.05
N GLU A 185 -6.39 18.24 1.40
CA GLU A 185 -7.48 18.11 0.43
C GLU A 185 -7.01 18.02 -1.02
N ARG A 186 -5.73 18.31 -1.28
CA ARG A 186 -5.13 18.38 -2.61
C ARG A 186 -3.80 17.66 -2.64
N MET A 187 -3.50 17.01 -3.75
CA MET A 187 -2.22 16.32 -3.98
C MET A 187 -1.57 16.81 -5.25
N VAL A 188 -0.26 17.03 -5.20
CA VAL A 188 0.59 17.32 -6.36
C VAL A 188 1.43 16.08 -6.65
N ILE A 189 1.35 15.56 -7.87
CA ILE A 189 2.02 14.33 -8.27
C ILE A 189 2.90 14.61 -9.48
N GLY A 190 4.18 14.24 -9.37
CA GLY A 190 5.08 14.23 -10.51
C GLY A 190 4.64 13.16 -11.51
N ALA A 191 4.11 13.59 -12.66
CA ALA A 191 3.64 12.71 -13.72
C ALA A 191 4.79 12.45 -14.72
N SER A 192 5.56 11.39 -14.49
CA SER A 192 6.72 11.04 -15.34
C SER A 192 6.33 10.38 -16.66
N GLY A 193 5.11 9.84 -16.75
CA GLY A 193 4.68 8.99 -17.87
C GLY A 193 4.92 7.51 -17.62
N GLY A 194 5.66 7.16 -16.56
CA GLY A 194 5.88 5.78 -16.11
C GLY A 194 4.75 5.27 -15.20
N ILE A 195 4.70 3.94 -15.05
CA ILE A 195 3.59 3.22 -14.40
C ILE A 195 3.33 3.65 -12.95
N ASP A 196 4.34 3.86 -12.12
CA ASP A 196 4.11 4.07 -10.68
C ASP A 196 3.40 5.41 -10.41
N SER A 197 3.85 6.47 -11.10
CA SER A 197 3.18 7.76 -11.03
C SER A 197 1.76 7.72 -11.59
N ALA A 198 1.53 6.89 -12.62
CA ALA A 198 0.22 6.74 -13.23
C ALA A 198 -0.77 6.01 -12.31
N VAL A 199 -0.35 4.88 -11.72
CA VAL A 199 -1.14 4.14 -10.73
C VAL A 199 -1.42 5.01 -9.52
N SER A 200 -0.40 5.69 -8.98
CA SER A 200 -0.57 6.61 -7.84
C SER A 200 -1.59 7.71 -8.16
N ALA A 201 -1.50 8.35 -9.33
CA ALA A 201 -2.45 9.38 -9.74
C ALA A 201 -3.90 8.88 -9.79
N VAL A 202 -4.14 7.65 -10.26
CA VAL A 202 -5.49 7.05 -10.24
C VAL A 202 -5.95 6.82 -8.81
N LEU A 203 -5.13 6.19 -7.96
CA LEU A 203 -5.49 5.89 -6.57
C LEU A 203 -5.85 7.17 -5.79
N TYR A 204 -5.04 8.23 -5.91
CA TYR A 204 -5.35 9.53 -5.30
C TYR A 204 -6.61 10.17 -5.92
N ALA A 205 -6.80 10.09 -7.23
CA ALA A 205 -7.99 10.64 -7.88
C ALA A 205 -9.28 9.94 -7.43
N GLU A 206 -9.24 8.64 -7.13
CA GLU A 206 -10.37 7.91 -6.56
C GLU A 206 -10.57 8.18 -5.06
N ALA A 207 -9.48 8.44 -4.33
CA ALA A 207 -9.55 8.77 -2.91
C ALA A 207 -10.15 10.16 -2.65
N ILE A 208 -9.71 11.19 -3.36
CA ILE A 208 -10.03 12.61 -3.10
C ILE A 208 -10.65 13.36 -4.28
N GLY A 209 -10.90 12.69 -5.40
CA GLY A 209 -11.46 13.26 -6.63
C GLY A 209 -10.40 13.88 -7.54
N ALA A 210 -10.48 13.58 -8.84
CA ALA A 210 -9.48 14.01 -9.84
C ALA A 210 -9.24 15.53 -9.91
N LYS A 211 -10.24 16.36 -9.60
CA LYS A 211 -10.10 17.83 -9.55
C LYS A 211 -9.11 18.32 -8.48
N ASN A 212 -8.83 17.48 -7.48
CA ASN A 212 -7.92 17.77 -6.38
C ASN A 212 -6.53 17.14 -6.56
N VAL A 213 -6.28 16.48 -7.70
CA VAL A 213 -5.00 15.84 -8.04
C VAL A 213 -4.33 16.63 -9.16
N TYR A 214 -3.24 17.29 -8.86
CA TYR A 214 -2.50 18.15 -9.78
C TYR A 214 -1.30 17.38 -10.34
N LEU A 215 -1.34 17.08 -11.63
CA LEU A 215 -0.30 16.34 -12.33
C LEU A 215 0.73 17.31 -12.93
N VAL A 216 2.01 17.07 -12.64
CA VAL A 216 3.11 17.94 -13.07
C VAL A 216 4.15 17.14 -13.82
N ASN A 217 4.27 17.39 -15.13
CA ASN A 217 5.33 16.80 -15.94
C ASN A 217 6.56 17.73 -15.94
N MET A 218 7.74 17.21 -15.61
CA MET A 218 8.96 18.00 -15.40
C MET A 218 10.10 17.53 -16.31
N PRO A 219 9.99 17.77 -17.63
CA PRO A 219 10.89 17.19 -18.60
C PRO A 219 12.26 17.87 -18.59
N THR A 220 13.27 17.10 -18.99
CA THR A 220 14.58 17.58 -19.46
C THR A 220 14.81 17.10 -20.90
N ARG A 221 16.02 17.30 -21.44
CA ARG A 221 16.40 16.78 -22.77
C ARG A 221 16.33 15.26 -22.89
N PHE A 222 16.32 14.53 -21.77
CA PHE A 222 16.35 13.07 -21.74
C PHE A 222 14.96 12.42 -21.79
N ASN A 223 13.89 13.19 -21.62
CA ASN A 223 12.54 12.65 -21.66
C ASN A 223 12.04 12.49 -23.09
N SER A 224 11.61 11.28 -23.45
CA SER A 224 10.97 10.97 -24.73
C SER A 224 9.63 11.70 -24.89
N ASP A 225 9.19 11.83 -26.14
CA ASP A 225 7.83 12.32 -26.40
C ASP A 225 6.78 11.28 -26.00
N THR A 226 7.14 9.99 -26.01
CA THR A 226 6.32 8.88 -25.53
C THR A 226 5.88 9.08 -24.08
N THR A 227 6.81 9.35 -23.16
CA THR A 227 6.48 9.52 -21.73
C THR A 227 5.79 10.86 -21.45
N LYS A 228 6.17 11.94 -22.14
CA LYS A 228 5.48 13.24 -22.05
C LYS A 228 4.02 13.14 -22.47
N ASN A 229 3.74 12.45 -23.59
CA ASN A 229 2.39 12.26 -24.09
C ASN A 229 1.58 11.35 -23.15
N ALA A 230 2.18 10.27 -22.64
CA ALA A 230 1.52 9.42 -21.63
C ALA A 230 1.11 10.21 -20.38
N ALA A 231 1.97 11.09 -19.85
CA ALA A 231 1.61 11.93 -18.70
C ALA A 231 0.41 12.86 -19.00
N ARG A 232 0.36 13.44 -20.21
CA ARG A 232 -0.73 14.30 -20.66
C ARG A 232 -2.03 13.52 -20.87
N ASP A 233 -1.96 12.35 -21.48
CA ASP A 233 -3.11 11.49 -21.76
C ASP A 233 -3.73 10.96 -20.47
N LEU A 234 -2.89 10.58 -19.49
CA LEU A 234 -3.36 10.22 -18.14
C LEU A 234 -4.18 11.36 -17.52
N ALA A 235 -3.66 12.59 -17.55
CA ALA A 235 -4.37 13.75 -17.02
C ALA A 235 -5.71 13.97 -17.71
N LYS A 236 -5.74 13.83 -19.04
CA LYS A 236 -6.96 13.94 -19.85
C LYS A 236 -7.97 12.85 -19.50
N ASN A 237 -7.53 11.61 -19.34
CA ASN A 237 -8.37 10.47 -18.98
C ASN A 237 -8.99 10.64 -17.58
N LEU A 238 -8.21 11.15 -16.63
CA LEU A 238 -8.66 11.46 -15.27
C LEU A 238 -9.46 12.76 -15.16
N LYS A 239 -9.34 13.67 -16.14
CA LYS A 239 -9.81 15.06 -16.05
C LYS A 239 -9.17 15.80 -14.86
N ALA A 240 -7.89 15.55 -14.65
CA ALA A 240 -7.08 16.15 -13.60
C ALA A 240 -6.39 17.44 -14.10
N PRO A 241 -6.19 18.46 -13.24
CA PRO A 241 -5.30 19.57 -13.54
C PRO A 241 -3.91 19.07 -13.96
N TYR A 242 -3.36 19.65 -15.03
CA TYR A 242 -2.09 19.25 -15.59
C TYR A 242 -1.25 20.44 -16.01
N MET A 243 0.05 20.38 -15.73
CA MET A 243 1.00 21.35 -16.25
C MET A 243 2.34 20.72 -16.61
N VAL A 244 3.07 21.41 -17.48
CA VAL A 244 4.45 21.09 -17.83
C VAL A 244 5.35 22.15 -17.21
N ALA A 245 6.31 21.73 -16.39
CA ALA A 245 7.28 22.58 -15.71
C ALA A 245 8.71 22.07 -16.00
N PRO A 246 9.30 22.42 -17.16
CA PRO A 246 10.66 22.00 -17.51
C PRO A 246 11.66 22.50 -16.46
N ILE A 247 12.66 21.68 -16.13
CA ILE A 247 13.61 21.98 -15.04
C ILE A 247 15.03 22.31 -15.52
N SER A 248 15.29 22.27 -16.83
CA SER A 248 16.63 22.44 -17.40
C SER A 248 17.35 23.70 -16.93
N ASP A 249 16.66 24.84 -16.85
CA ASP A 249 17.27 26.10 -16.43
C ASP A 249 17.66 26.08 -14.95
N MET A 250 16.84 25.46 -14.10
CA MET A 250 17.14 25.29 -12.67
C MET A 250 18.39 24.41 -12.48
N LEU A 251 18.50 23.33 -13.26
CA LEU A 251 19.65 22.42 -13.21
C LEU A 251 20.93 23.13 -13.65
N ASN A 252 20.86 23.85 -14.77
CA ASN A 252 22.00 24.60 -15.31
C ASN A 252 22.50 25.65 -14.32
N ALA A 253 21.58 26.38 -13.68
CA ALA A 253 21.93 27.39 -12.67
C ALA A 253 22.65 26.78 -11.46
N VAL A 254 22.21 25.61 -10.97
CA VAL A 254 22.88 24.91 -9.87
C VAL A 254 24.26 24.41 -10.28
N CYS A 255 24.38 23.79 -11.46
CA CYS A 255 25.65 23.31 -12.00
C CYS A 255 26.66 24.46 -12.15
N GLU A 256 26.25 25.58 -12.75
CA GLU A 256 27.11 26.74 -12.95
C GLU A 256 27.54 27.37 -11.62
N SER A 257 26.59 27.55 -10.69
CA SER A 257 26.86 28.20 -9.39
C SER A 257 27.83 27.36 -8.55
N LEU A 258 27.57 26.06 -8.42
CA LEU A 258 28.42 25.17 -7.63
C LEU A 258 29.76 24.87 -8.30
N GLY A 259 29.81 24.84 -9.63
CA GLY A 259 31.06 24.67 -10.38
C GLY A 259 32.07 25.80 -10.18
N LYS A 260 31.62 26.99 -9.76
CA LYS A 260 32.47 28.14 -9.42
C LYS A 260 33.00 28.10 -7.97
N CYS A 261 32.37 27.30 -7.10
CA CYS A 261 32.74 27.20 -5.69
C CYS A 261 34.02 26.38 -5.47
N LYS A 262 34.75 26.66 -4.39
CA LYS A 262 35.96 25.94 -3.97
C LYS A 262 35.96 25.74 -2.46
N PHE A 263 36.51 24.63 -2.00
CA PHE A 263 36.75 24.40 -0.58
C PHE A 263 38.11 24.97 -0.17
N GLU A 264 38.19 25.66 0.96
CA GLU A 264 39.43 26.30 1.45
C GLU A 264 40.56 25.31 1.80
N ARG A 265 40.26 24.01 1.87
CA ARG A 265 41.22 22.94 2.23
C ARG A 265 41.06 21.68 1.37
N SER A 266 40.56 21.80 0.15
CA SER A 266 40.48 20.68 -0.79
C SER A 266 40.57 21.16 -2.23
N ASP A 267 41.46 20.56 -3.01
CA ASP A 267 41.59 20.82 -4.45
C ASP A 267 40.53 20.10 -5.29
N ARG A 268 39.60 19.36 -4.66
CA ARG A 268 38.50 18.72 -5.36
C ARG A 268 37.61 19.77 -6.01
N LYS A 269 37.50 19.69 -7.34
CA LYS A 269 36.57 20.50 -8.12
C LYS A 269 35.16 19.92 -8.00
N ILE A 270 34.18 20.81 -7.87
CA ILE A 270 32.78 20.42 -7.97
C ILE A 270 32.41 20.33 -9.46
N ASN A 271 32.19 19.12 -9.94
CA ASN A 271 31.63 18.87 -11.26
C ASN A 271 30.42 17.96 -11.14
N ILE A 272 29.26 18.42 -11.62
CA ILE A 272 27.98 17.71 -11.48
C ILE A 272 27.67 17.01 -12.79
N GLU A 273 28.12 15.77 -12.91
CA GLU A 273 27.96 14.93 -14.09
C GLU A 273 27.53 13.50 -13.70
N GLY A 274 27.14 12.70 -14.70
CA GLY A 274 26.73 11.30 -14.51
C GLY A 274 25.67 11.15 -13.40
N LEU A 275 25.91 10.21 -12.48
CA LEU A 275 25.01 9.94 -11.36
C LEU A 275 24.75 11.18 -10.47
N ALA A 276 25.70 12.11 -10.35
CA ALA A 276 25.48 13.34 -9.58
C ALA A 276 24.44 14.25 -10.27
N TYR A 277 24.46 14.33 -11.60
CA TYR A 277 23.47 15.07 -12.40
C TYR A 277 22.10 14.38 -12.41
N GLU A 278 22.06 13.05 -12.48
CA GLU A 278 20.81 12.27 -12.34
C GLU A 278 20.15 12.54 -10.96
N ASN A 279 20.94 12.51 -9.88
CA ASN A 279 20.44 12.83 -8.54
C ASN A 279 19.98 14.30 -8.42
N LEU A 280 20.70 15.25 -9.06
CA LEU A 280 20.29 16.65 -9.07
C LEU A 280 18.93 16.83 -9.77
N GLN A 281 18.70 16.14 -10.89
CA GLN A 281 17.41 16.12 -11.57
C GLN A 281 16.28 15.66 -10.64
N ALA A 282 16.45 14.50 -10.00
CA ALA A 282 15.42 13.96 -9.10
C ALA A 282 15.12 14.88 -7.91
N ARG A 283 16.15 15.47 -7.27
CA ARG A 283 15.98 16.42 -6.16
C ARG A 283 15.27 17.70 -6.60
N THR A 284 15.65 18.25 -7.74
CA THR A 284 15.03 19.48 -8.27
C THR A 284 13.54 19.27 -8.54
N ARG A 285 13.16 18.10 -9.07
CA ARG A 285 11.75 17.75 -9.29
C ARG A 285 10.96 17.76 -7.99
N SER A 286 11.31 16.89 -7.04
CA SER A 286 10.45 16.72 -5.86
C SER A 286 10.66 17.81 -4.81
N SER A 287 11.90 18.03 -4.38
CA SER A 287 12.20 18.93 -3.26
C SER A 287 12.01 20.39 -3.62
N SER A 288 12.27 20.79 -4.87
CA SER A 288 12.12 22.17 -5.30
C SER A 288 10.78 22.40 -5.99
N VAL A 289 10.51 21.75 -7.12
CA VAL A 289 9.34 22.06 -7.95
C VAL A 289 8.04 21.58 -7.28
N LEU A 290 7.89 20.28 -7.03
CA LEU A 290 6.64 19.72 -6.51
C LEU A 290 6.26 20.30 -5.14
N LEU A 291 7.22 20.39 -4.21
CA LEU A 291 6.95 21.00 -2.89
C LEU A 291 6.62 22.49 -2.98
N SER A 292 7.24 23.26 -3.87
CA SER A 292 6.89 24.68 -4.04
C SER A 292 5.46 24.84 -4.56
N ILE A 293 5.06 24.02 -5.54
CA ILE A 293 3.69 24.01 -6.07
C ILE A 293 2.71 23.60 -4.98
N ALA A 294 3.06 22.55 -4.22
CA ALA A 294 2.23 22.06 -3.13
C ALA A 294 2.02 23.14 -2.05
N SER A 295 3.07 23.90 -1.71
CA SER A 295 2.98 25.03 -0.78
C SER A 295 2.03 26.12 -1.27
N VAL A 296 2.07 26.47 -2.55
CA VAL A 296 1.14 27.46 -3.16
C VAL A 296 -0.31 26.97 -3.11
N LEU A 297 -0.55 25.68 -3.34
CA LEU A 297 -1.89 25.10 -3.42
C LEU A 297 -2.48 24.66 -2.07
N GLY A 298 -1.67 24.67 -1.00
CA GLY A 298 -2.03 24.02 0.27
C GLY A 298 -2.25 22.51 0.08
N ALA A 299 -1.34 21.85 -0.64
CA ALA A 299 -1.41 20.46 -1.04
C ALA A 299 -0.28 19.62 -0.42
N GLY A 300 -0.41 18.30 -0.45
CA GLY A 300 0.69 17.35 -0.21
C GLY A 300 1.34 16.89 -1.52
N ILE A 301 2.49 16.22 -1.41
CA ILE A 301 3.09 15.46 -2.52
C ILE A 301 3.14 13.98 -2.13
N THR A 302 3.15 13.08 -3.12
CA THR A 302 3.29 11.63 -2.87
C THR A 302 4.66 11.13 -3.30
N CYS A 303 5.17 10.13 -2.59
CA CYS A 303 6.24 9.29 -3.07
C CYS A 303 5.62 8.22 -3.98
N ASN A 304 6.15 8.06 -5.19
CA ASN A 304 5.68 7.08 -6.18
C ASN A 304 6.57 5.83 -6.20
N GLY A 305 7.51 5.68 -5.25
CA GLY A 305 8.40 4.53 -5.21
C GLY A 305 7.67 3.23 -4.84
N ASN A 306 8.20 2.10 -5.30
CA ASN A 306 7.66 0.77 -4.97
C ASN A 306 8.63 -0.07 -4.12
N LYS A 307 8.16 -1.23 -3.64
CA LYS A 307 8.92 -2.12 -2.76
C LYS A 307 10.21 -2.64 -3.42
N SER A 308 10.19 -2.86 -4.73
CA SER A 308 11.37 -3.29 -5.51
C SER A 308 12.46 -2.21 -5.50
N GLU A 309 12.09 -0.96 -5.76
CA GLU A 309 12.99 0.21 -5.74
C GLU A 309 13.51 0.49 -4.33
N ALA A 310 12.66 0.38 -3.32
CA ALA A 310 13.04 0.52 -1.91
C ALA A 310 14.06 -0.56 -1.50
N THR A 311 13.84 -1.82 -1.90
CA THR A 311 14.76 -2.93 -1.65
C THR A 311 16.13 -2.66 -2.28
N ALA A 312 16.14 -2.29 -3.56
CA ALA A 312 17.35 -2.00 -4.31
C ALA A 312 18.04 -0.68 -3.90
N GLY A 313 17.34 0.21 -3.20
CA GLY A 313 17.76 1.60 -3.00
C GLY A 313 17.86 2.37 -4.31
N TYR A 314 17.07 1.96 -5.32
CA TYR A 314 17.02 2.56 -6.66
C TYR A 314 16.11 3.78 -6.66
N CYS A 315 16.53 4.77 -5.87
CA CYS A 315 15.86 6.04 -5.66
C CYS A 315 16.89 7.11 -5.30
N THR A 316 16.53 8.38 -5.46
CA THR A 316 17.32 9.52 -5.01
C THR A 316 16.79 10.02 -3.67
N LEU A 317 17.65 10.05 -2.65
CA LEU A 317 17.31 10.69 -1.37
C LEU A 317 16.89 12.14 -1.60
N TYR A 318 15.70 12.46 -1.09
CA TYR A 318 15.03 13.75 -1.23
C TYR A 318 14.75 14.14 -2.70
N GLY A 319 14.71 13.15 -3.58
CA GLY A 319 14.20 13.27 -4.94
C GLY A 319 12.89 12.50 -5.06
N ASP A 320 12.87 11.46 -5.88
CA ASP A 320 11.73 10.57 -6.06
C ASP A 320 11.23 9.90 -4.75
N SER A 321 12.05 9.84 -3.71
CA SER A 321 11.68 9.31 -2.39
C SER A 321 10.91 10.30 -1.48
N CYS A 322 10.57 11.50 -1.97
CA CYS A 322 9.82 12.51 -1.19
C CYS A 322 8.30 12.28 -1.25
N GLY A 323 7.62 12.44 -0.12
CA GLY A 323 6.16 12.32 -0.05
C GLY A 323 5.62 12.54 1.36
N VAL A 324 4.33 12.80 1.48
CA VAL A 324 3.60 12.70 2.76
C VAL A 324 3.33 11.24 3.13
N MET A 325 3.25 10.37 2.13
CA MET A 325 3.16 8.91 2.24
C MET A 325 3.62 8.26 0.92
N CYS A 326 3.86 6.95 0.95
CA CYS A 326 4.22 6.12 -0.18
C CYS A 326 3.18 5.00 -0.38
N ALA A 327 2.21 5.23 -1.26
CA ALA A 327 1.11 4.30 -1.47
C ALA A 327 1.55 2.96 -2.07
N LEU A 328 2.59 2.97 -2.90
CA LEU A 328 3.11 1.79 -3.58
C LEU A 328 4.29 1.14 -2.84
N GLY A 329 4.68 1.68 -1.69
CA GLY A 329 5.92 1.31 -1.00
C GLY A 329 5.99 -0.14 -0.53
N ASP A 330 4.84 -0.81 -0.41
CA ASP A 330 4.73 -2.23 -0.05
C ASP A 330 4.25 -3.12 -1.22
N LEU A 331 4.30 -2.61 -2.46
CA LEU A 331 3.99 -3.38 -3.67
C LEU A 331 5.28 -3.66 -4.44
N TRP A 332 5.49 -4.93 -4.80
CA TRP A 332 6.47 -5.29 -5.83
C TRP A 332 6.06 -4.69 -7.18
N LYS A 333 7.02 -4.34 -8.03
CA LYS A 333 6.73 -3.72 -9.34
C LYS A 333 5.76 -4.57 -10.17
N THR A 334 5.94 -5.89 -10.15
CA THR A 334 5.03 -6.84 -10.81
C THR A 334 3.58 -6.72 -10.32
N GLN A 335 3.36 -6.42 -9.03
CA GLN A 335 2.03 -6.13 -8.47
C GLN A 335 1.54 -4.74 -8.90
N VAL A 336 2.41 -3.73 -9.03
CA VAL A 336 2.03 -2.43 -9.62
C VAL A 336 1.52 -2.61 -11.06
N TYR A 337 2.17 -3.45 -11.86
CA TYR A 337 1.70 -3.82 -13.20
C TYR A 337 0.35 -4.55 -13.18
N GLU A 338 0.15 -5.45 -12.24
CA GLU A 338 -1.14 -6.15 -12.05
C GLU A 338 -2.25 -5.16 -11.69
N LEU A 339 -1.98 -4.25 -10.75
CA LEU A 339 -2.91 -3.21 -10.34
C LEU A 339 -3.26 -2.26 -11.50
N ALA A 340 -2.29 -1.87 -12.32
CA ALA A 340 -2.54 -1.05 -13.51
C ALA A 340 -3.46 -1.75 -14.53
N ARG A 341 -3.25 -3.05 -14.75
CA ARG A 341 -4.13 -3.87 -15.61
C ARG A 341 -5.53 -3.99 -15.02
N TYR A 342 -5.64 -4.19 -13.71
CA TYR A 342 -6.92 -4.18 -13.00
C TYR A 342 -7.64 -2.85 -13.19
N ILE A 343 -6.98 -1.71 -12.95
CA ILE A 343 -7.55 -0.36 -13.17
C ILE A 343 -8.08 -0.22 -14.61
N ASN A 344 -7.32 -0.69 -15.60
CA ASN A 344 -7.68 -0.60 -17.01
C ASN A 344 -8.69 -1.66 -17.51
N ARG A 345 -9.14 -2.61 -16.67
CA ARG A 345 -9.94 -3.78 -17.10
C ARG A 345 -11.24 -3.46 -17.83
N LYS A 346 -11.84 -2.29 -17.56
CA LYS A 346 -13.10 -1.84 -18.19
C LYS A 346 -12.91 -0.75 -19.24
N LYS A 347 -11.89 0.09 -19.07
CA LYS A 347 -11.58 1.23 -19.95
C LYS A 347 -10.13 1.64 -19.71
N GLU A 348 -9.49 2.22 -20.71
CA GLU A 348 -8.15 2.78 -20.57
C GLU A 348 -8.22 4.06 -19.72
N ILE A 349 -7.71 4.00 -18.49
CA ILE A 349 -7.51 5.15 -17.61
C ILE A 349 -6.03 5.49 -17.62
N ILE A 350 -5.19 4.50 -17.30
CA ILE A 350 -3.74 4.57 -17.40
C ILE A 350 -3.38 4.35 -18.87
N PRO A 351 -2.69 5.29 -19.54
CA PRO A 351 -2.29 5.12 -20.93
C PRO A 351 -1.47 3.85 -21.11
N LYS A 352 -1.72 3.11 -22.20
CA LYS A 352 -0.95 1.88 -22.50
C LYS A 352 0.55 2.12 -22.57
N ALA A 353 0.96 3.29 -23.08
CA ALA A 353 2.37 3.68 -23.11
C ALA A 353 3.02 3.69 -21.72
N SER A 354 2.28 3.94 -20.63
CA SER A 354 2.82 3.84 -19.27
C SER A 354 3.03 2.40 -18.79
N ILE A 355 2.42 1.42 -19.44
CA ILE A 355 2.45 -0.01 -19.08
C ILE A 355 3.37 -0.80 -20.01
N ASP A 356 3.37 -0.48 -21.31
CA ASP A 356 4.03 -1.30 -22.33
C ASP A 356 5.49 -0.90 -22.57
N VAL A 357 5.88 0.34 -22.20
CA VAL A 357 7.28 0.77 -22.31
C VAL A 357 8.12 0.22 -21.15
N PRO A 358 9.43 0.02 -21.35
CA PRO A 358 10.32 -0.33 -20.25
C PRO A 358 10.22 0.68 -19.10
N ALA A 359 10.19 0.17 -17.86
CA ALA A 359 10.32 1.02 -16.68
C ALA A 359 11.64 1.80 -16.74
N SER A 360 11.56 3.12 -16.59
CA SER A 360 12.69 4.03 -16.74
C SER A 360 12.44 5.34 -16.01
N ALA A 361 13.49 5.89 -15.38
CA ALA A 361 13.49 7.24 -14.83
C ALA A 361 13.85 8.34 -15.87
N GLU A 362 14.32 7.97 -17.07
CA GLU A 362 14.75 8.88 -18.16
C GLU A 362 15.64 10.05 -17.66
N LEU A 363 16.65 9.73 -16.84
CA LEU A 363 17.59 10.72 -16.30
C LEU A 363 18.87 10.88 -17.14
N SER A 364 19.09 9.97 -18.10
CA SER A 364 20.25 9.95 -19.00
C SER A 364 19.93 9.13 -20.26
N GLU A 365 20.79 9.24 -21.29
CA GLU A 365 20.67 8.50 -22.57
C GLU A 365 20.69 6.96 -22.40
N ALA A 366 21.22 6.48 -21.28
CA ALA A 366 21.22 5.05 -20.94
C ALA A 366 19.82 4.53 -20.56
N MET A 367 18.86 5.43 -20.35
CA MET A 367 17.50 5.14 -19.86
C MET A 367 16.42 5.51 -20.90
N ASN A 368 16.77 5.68 -22.18
CA ASN A 368 15.82 6.06 -23.22
C ASN A 368 14.86 4.90 -23.57
N VAL A 369 13.57 5.09 -23.25
CA VAL A 369 12.53 4.06 -23.46
C VAL A 369 12.24 3.78 -24.93
N ASP A 370 12.40 4.77 -25.83
CA ASP A 370 12.15 4.60 -27.27
C ASP A 370 13.21 3.70 -27.91
N GLU A 371 14.38 3.58 -27.29
CA GLU A 371 15.44 2.65 -27.68
C GLU A 371 15.33 1.28 -26.96
N GLY A 372 14.25 1.05 -26.23
CA GLY A 372 14.03 -0.18 -25.44
C GLY A 372 14.92 -0.29 -24.20
N LYS A 373 15.56 0.82 -23.79
CA LYS A 373 16.38 0.88 -22.57
C LYS A 373 15.50 1.24 -21.36
N GLY A 374 16.00 0.96 -20.17
CA GLY A 374 15.28 1.23 -18.93
C GLY A 374 16.12 0.89 -17.71
N ASP A 375 15.46 0.72 -16.58
CA ASP A 375 16.09 0.48 -15.30
C ASP A 375 16.92 -0.82 -15.30
N PRO A 376 17.99 -0.89 -14.48
CA PRO A 376 18.81 -2.09 -14.37
C PRO A 376 18.05 -3.26 -13.71
N ILE A 377 16.97 -3.00 -12.98
CA ILE A 377 16.16 -4.01 -12.30
C ILE A 377 15.37 -4.83 -13.33
N LYS A 378 15.46 -6.16 -13.24
CA LYS A 378 14.73 -7.13 -14.06
C LYS A 378 13.56 -7.69 -13.27
N TYR A 379 12.52 -6.86 -13.13
CA TYR A 379 11.41 -7.08 -12.20
C TYR A 379 10.81 -8.50 -12.16
N PRO A 380 10.55 -9.21 -13.29
CA PRO A 380 10.02 -10.58 -13.22
C PRO A 380 10.90 -11.58 -12.47
N TYR A 381 12.22 -11.33 -12.40
CA TYR A 381 13.17 -12.13 -11.62
C TYR A 381 13.50 -11.45 -10.28
N HIS A 382 13.89 -10.17 -10.30
CA HIS A 382 14.36 -9.48 -9.11
C HIS A 382 13.27 -9.29 -8.05
N ASP A 383 12.00 -9.08 -8.42
CA ASP A 383 10.92 -9.04 -7.43
C ASP A 383 10.80 -10.37 -6.66
N ARG A 384 10.97 -11.50 -7.36
CA ARG A 384 10.94 -12.84 -6.75
C ARG A 384 12.14 -13.07 -5.82
N LEU A 385 13.32 -12.65 -6.26
CA LEU A 385 14.53 -12.74 -5.44
C LEU A 385 14.42 -11.85 -4.18
N PHE A 386 13.93 -10.62 -4.35
CA PHE A 386 13.77 -9.66 -3.25
C PHE A 386 12.68 -10.10 -2.28
N ALA A 387 11.55 -10.63 -2.77
CA ALA A 387 10.52 -11.22 -1.93
C ALA A 387 11.05 -12.42 -1.13
N TYR A 388 11.92 -13.23 -1.72
CA TYR A 388 12.56 -14.33 -0.97
C TYR A 388 13.42 -13.80 0.19
N TRP A 389 14.17 -12.70 -0.02
CA TRP A 389 14.97 -12.10 1.05
C TRP A 389 14.15 -11.34 2.10
N VAL A 390 13.11 -10.63 1.68
CA VAL A 390 12.34 -9.71 2.53
C VAL A 390 11.11 -10.40 3.09
N ASP A 391 10.21 -10.86 2.23
CA ASP A 391 8.91 -11.42 2.63
C ASP A 391 9.06 -12.77 3.34
N GLN A 392 10.05 -13.57 2.94
CA GLN A 392 10.33 -14.89 3.52
C GLN A 392 11.52 -14.92 4.48
N ASN A 393 12.18 -13.77 4.70
CA ASN A 393 13.32 -13.62 5.61
C ASN A 393 14.50 -14.57 5.34
N HIS A 394 14.79 -14.86 4.07
CA HIS A 394 15.93 -15.69 3.66
C HIS A 394 17.20 -14.86 3.38
N GLY A 395 18.35 -15.50 3.51
CA GLY A 395 19.66 -14.86 3.34
C GLY A 395 20.28 -15.05 1.94
N LEU A 396 21.33 -14.28 1.66
CA LEU A 396 22.16 -14.46 0.45
C LEU A 396 22.68 -15.90 0.35
N ASP A 397 23.26 -16.44 1.42
CA ASP A 397 23.85 -17.78 1.48
C ASP A 397 22.88 -18.88 1.04
N GLU A 398 21.60 -18.73 1.35
CA GLU A 398 20.57 -19.69 0.95
C GLU A 398 20.30 -19.59 -0.54
N THR A 399 20.12 -18.37 -1.07
CA THR A 399 19.95 -18.17 -2.51
C THR A 399 21.16 -18.61 -3.35
N GLU A 400 22.38 -18.47 -2.83
CA GLU A 400 23.59 -19.00 -3.47
C GLU A 400 23.58 -20.54 -3.52
N LYS A 401 23.26 -21.21 -2.40
CA LYS A 401 23.12 -22.68 -2.36
C LYS A 401 22.03 -23.18 -3.31
N LEU A 402 20.91 -22.46 -3.41
CA LEU A 402 19.82 -22.80 -4.33
C LEU A 402 20.25 -22.64 -5.80
N LEU A 403 21.06 -21.62 -6.11
CA LEU A 403 21.63 -21.43 -7.44
C LEU A 403 22.63 -22.55 -7.79
N GLU A 404 23.49 -22.94 -6.85
CA GLU A 404 24.42 -24.05 -7.01
C GLU A 404 23.69 -25.37 -7.32
N LYS A 405 22.65 -25.68 -6.53
CA LYS A 405 21.77 -26.84 -6.71
C LYS A 405 20.89 -26.78 -7.97
N GLY A 406 20.78 -25.61 -8.61
CA GLY A 406 19.94 -25.40 -9.79
C GLY A 406 18.44 -25.37 -9.47
N THR A 407 18.06 -25.16 -8.21
CA THR A 407 16.65 -25.11 -7.75
C THR A 407 16.14 -23.70 -7.51
N LEU A 408 17.00 -22.68 -7.60
CA LEU A 408 16.66 -21.27 -7.30
C LEU A 408 15.32 -20.81 -7.89
N CYS A 409 15.13 -20.91 -9.21
CA CYS A 409 13.90 -20.40 -9.87
C CYS A 409 12.63 -21.07 -9.33
N LYS A 410 12.70 -22.36 -8.98
CA LYS A 410 11.56 -23.09 -8.43
C LYS A 410 11.22 -22.58 -7.04
N GLU A 411 12.22 -22.46 -6.16
CA GLU A 411 12.00 -22.07 -4.76
C GLU A 411 11.54 -20.60 -4.64
N ILE A 412 12.11 -19.69 -5.43
CA ILE A 412 11.70 -18.27 -5.39
C ILE A 412 10.46 -17.99 -6.26
N GLY A 413 9.96 -18.96 -7.04
CA GLY A 413 8.83 -18.78 -7.95
C GLY A 413 9.13 -17.87 -9.17
N ALA A 414 10.37 -17.85 -9.65
CA ALA A 414 10.76 -17.12 -10.86
C ALA A 414 10.59 -17.98 -12.12
N ASP A 415 10.24 -17.37 -13.26
CA ASP A 415 10.14 -18.09 -14.54
C ASP A 415 11.53 -18.57 -15.00
N PRO A 416 11.76 -19.90 -15.09
CA PRO A 416 13.04 -20.45 -15.53
C PRO A 416 13.43 -20.04 -16.96
N LYS A 417 12.45 -19.80 -17.84
CA LYS A 417 12.72 -19.35 -19.22
C LYS A 417 13.21 -17.92 -19.23
N TYR A 418 12.61 -17.05 -18.42
CA TYR A 418 13.07 -15.66 -18.26
C TYR A 418 14.47 -15.62 -17.65
N PHE A 419 14.72 -16.37 -16.57
CA PHE A 419 16.02 -16.45 -15.92
C PHE A 419 17.14 -16.89 -16.87
N LYS A 420 16.91 -17.94 -17.68
CA LYS A 420 17.87 -18.41 -18.69
C LYS A 420 18.14 -17.41 -19.82
N LYS A 421 17.21 -16.49 -20.09
CA LYS A 421 17.44 -15.39 -21.05
C LYS A 421 18.31 -14.29 -20.45
N LEU A 422 18.24 -14.08 -19.13
CA LEU A 422 19.03 -13.09 -18.42
C LEU A 422 20.47 -13.55 -18.22
N PHE A 423 20.67 -14.79 -17.78
CA PHE A 423 21.99 -15.31 -17.40
C PHE A 423 22.34 -16.55 -18.22
N LYS A 424 23.49 -16.49 -18.89
CA LYS A 424 24.04 -17.61 -19.67
C LYS A 424 24.80 -18.58 -18.78
N THR A 425 25.39 -18.09 -17.70
CA THR A 425 26.18 -18.89 -16.75
C THR A 425 25.67 -18.72 -15.32
N LYS A 426 26.00 -19.68 -14.46
CA LYS A 426 25.72 -19.56 -13.02
C LYS A 426 26.51 -18.41 -12.39
N ASP A 427 27.73 -18.17 -12.87
CA ASP A 427 28.60 -17.11 -12.35
C ASP A 427 28.01 -15.71 -12.62
N GLU A 428 27.42 -15.49 -13.81
CA GLU A 428 26.70 -14.25 -14.13
C GLU A 428 25.51 -14.01 -13.18
N ALA A 429 24.71 -15.05 -12.92
CA ALA A 429 23.60 -14.96 -11.98
C ALA A 429 24.05 -14.72 -10.54
N LEU A 430 25.15 -15.36 -10.13
CA LEU A 430 25.74 -15.20 -8.80
C LEU A 430 26.29 -13.78 -8.61
N GLU A 431 26.95 -13.21 -9.63
CA GLU A 431 27.46 -11.85 -9.60
C GLU A 431 26.33 -10.82 -9.49
N ASP A 432 25.27 -10.96 -10.29
CA ASP A 432 24.08 -10.11 -10.21
C ASP A 432 23.43 -10.18 -8.82
N MET A 433 23.17 -11.39 -8.32
CA MET A 433 22.60 -11.62 -6.99
C MET A 433 23.42 -10.95 -5.89
N ARG A 434 24.73 -11.16 -5.87
CA ARG A 434 25.65 -10.53 -4.91
C ARG A 434 25.67 -9.01 -5.04
N ALA A 435 25.59 -8.47 -6.26
CA ALA A 435 25.56 -7.03 -6.50
C ALA A 435 24.28 -6.40 -5.93
N TRP A 436 23.12 -7.01 -6.14
CA TRP A 436 21.85 -6.54 -5.55
C TRP A 436 21.82 -6.69 -4.05
N HIS A 437 22.36 -7.78 -3.50
CA HIS A 437 22.43 -7.96 -2.05
C HIS A 437 23.34 -6.90 -1.39
N ARG A 438 24.49 -6.56 -2.00
CA ARG A 438 25.34 -5.43 -1.53
C ARG A 438 24.60 -4.10 -1.54
N ARG A 439 23.75 -3.84 -2.54
CA ARG A 439 22.91 -2.64 -2.57
C ARG A 439 21.87 -2.67 -1.47
N PHE A 440 21.13 -3.78 -1.37
CA PHE A 440 20.07 -4.02 -0.40
C PHE A 440 20.54 -3.77 1.05
N ARG A 441 21.69 -4.34 1.43
CA ARG A 441 22.28 -4.19 2.77
C ARG A 441 23.12 -2.93 2.95
N GLY A 442 23.46 -2.23 1.86
CA GLY A 442 24.28 -1.02 1.87
C GLY A 442 23.45 0.25 2.02
N LEU A 443 23.73 1.25 1.16
CA LEU A 443 23.06 2.54 1.19
C LEU A 443 21.53 2.44 1.08
N ALA A 444 20.98 1.39 0.46
CA ALA A 444 19.54 1.20 0.34
C ALA A 444 18.84 1.16 1.71
N LEU A 445 19.45 0.54 2.72
CA LEU A 445 18.93 0.54 4.09
C LEU A 445 18.77 1.96 4.64
N ALA A 446 19.81 2.78 4.50
CA ALA A 446 19.76 4.18 4.95
C ALA A 446 18.74 5.01 4.18
N LYS A 447 18.46 4.66 2.92
CA LYS A 447 17.37 5.26 2.15
C LYS A 447 16.02 4.82 2.67
N ARG A 448 15.77 3.51 2.82
CA ARG A 448 14.50 2.94 3.29
C ARG A 448 14.06 3.52 4.63
N ILE A 449 14.98 3.69 5.57
CA ILE A 449 14.68 4.33 6.87
C ILE A 449 14.08 5.74 6.68
N GLN A 450 14.52 6.47 5.66
CA GLN A 450 14.07 7.83 5.34
C GLN A 450 12.93 7.90 4.31
N PHE A 451 12.42 6.75 3.82
CA PHE A 451 11.18 6.76 3.05
C PHE A 451 10.05 7.35 3.90
N PRO A 452 9.09 8.07 3.29
CA PRO A 452 7.89 8.51 4.00
C PRO A 452 7.05 7.30 4.44
N PRO A 453 6.02 7.52 5.27
CA PRO A 453 5.15 6.44 5.75
C PRO A 453 4.62 5.58 4.60
N ILE A 454 4.71 4.26 4.73
CA ILE A 454 4.31 3.29 3.70
C ILE A 454 2.90 2.77 4.01
N LEU A 455 2.06 2.62 2.99
CA LEU A 455 0.79 1.90 3.14
C LEU A 455 1.07 0.39 3.13
N SER A 456 0.91 -0.26 4.28
CA SER A 456 1.20 -1.68 4.47
C SER A 456 0.03 -2.54 4.00
N VAL A 457 0.30 -3.51 3.14
CA VAL A 457 -0.71 -4.41 2.54
C VAL A 457 -0.22 -5.85 2.41
N SER A 458 1.09 -6.12 2.48
CA SER A 458 1.65 -7.45 2.30
C SER A 458 1.81 -8.21 3.62
N GLY A 459 1.80 -7.51 4.75
CA GLY A 459 2.17 -8.08 6.05
C GLY A 459 3.68 -8.28 6.25
N MET A 460 4.51 -7.71 5.35
CA MET A 460 5.97 -7.68 5.50
C MET A 460 6.56 -6.39 4.92
N ALA A 461 5.98 -5.24 5.25
CA ALA A 461 6.44 -3.96 4.73
C ALA A 461 7.76 -3.54 5.40
N PHE A 462 8.54 -2.70 4.70
CA PHE A 462 9.69 -2.06 5.32
C PHE A 462 9.24 -1.12 6.44
N GLY A 463 9.81 -1.26 7.63
CA GLY A 463 9.44 -0.48 8.82
C GLY A 463 8.94 -1.36 9.95
N GLY A 464 7.62 -1.47 10.12
CA GLY A 464 6.95 -2.15 11.23
C GLY A 464 7.25 -3.65 11.30
N GLU A 465 7.05 -4.36 10.20
CA GLU A 465 7.26 -5.81 10.09
C GLU A 465 8.73 -6.14 9.79
N TYR A 466 9.29 -5.54 8.73
CA TYR A 466 10.71 -5.65 8.43
C TYR A 466 11.47 -4.49 9.10
N ARG A 467 11.78 -4.67 10.39
CA ARG A 467 12.48 -3.67 11.19
C ARG A 467 13.95 -3.58 10.82
N GLU A 468 14.37 -2.39 10.45
CA GLU A 468 15.76 -2.09 10.09
C GLU A 468 16.30 -0.96 10.96
N SER A 469 17.59 -1.02 11.29
CA SER A 469 18.29 0.02 12.02
C SER A 469 19.66 0.30 11.39
N GLN A 470 20.14 1.54 11.47
CA GLN A 470 21.49 1.87 11.00
C GLN A 470 22.49 1.38 12.06
N GLY A 471 23.24 0.31 11.77
CA GLY A 471 24.35 -0.14 12.61
C GLY A 471 24.27 -1.56 13.18
N VAL A 472 23.42 -2.43 12.62
CA VAL A 472 23.37 -3.87 12.95
C VAL A 472 23.50 -4.72 11.71
#